data_AF-A0A4P6KIV1-F1
#
_entry.id   AF-A0A4P6KIV1-F1
#
_cell.length_a   1.000
_cell.length_b   1.000
_cell.length_c   1.000
_cell.angle_alpha   90.00
_cell.angle_beta   90.00
_cell.angle_gamma   90.00
#
_symmetry.space_group_name_H-M   'P 1'
#
loop_
_entity.id
_entity.type
_entity.pdbx_description
1 polymer ?
#
loop_
_entity_poly.entity_id
_entity_poly.type
_entity_poly.pdbx_seq_one_letter_code
_entity_poly.pdbx_strand_id
1 'polypeptide(L)'
;MRPNPSKPRRSAAALLAIGVAIPLLAGCALIEGPTPDTPARETPAAPETPPELVPGGTAEQNLPYFTEVLRSFSEGQQPVQGVPVVDALAEAGFDRSAMQVTFDQSMTGLEADSIFASVRIGADCLIGQVVTSDRSFVAQNEPAVGPNGDICLIGSTRPIDW
;
A
#
# COMPACT_ATOMS: atom_id res chain seq x y z
N MET A 1 -10.27 -19.32 -80.53
CA MET A 1 -10.99 -19.70 -79.30
C MET A 1 -9.97 -20.16 -78.25
N ARG A 2 -9.85 -19.46 -77.12
CA ARG A 2 -9.11 -19.95 -75.93
C ARG A 2 -10.14 -20.43 -74.90
N PRO A 3 -9.93 -21.58 -74.25
CA PRO A 3 -10.39 -21.79 -72.89
C PRO A 3 -9.19 -21.84 -71.93
N ASN A 4 -9.24 -20.96 -70.94
CA ASN A 4 -8.69 -21.16 -69.58
C ASN A 4 -9.95 -21.11 -68.69
N PRO A 5 -10.16 -21.93 -67.63
CA PRO A 5 -9.34 -21.94 -66.39
C PRO A 5 -9.26 -23.38 -65.78
N SER A 6 -8.69 -23.72 -64.62
CA SER A 6 -8.56 -23.06 -63.32
C SER A 6 -7.53 -23.81 -62.44
N LYS A 7 -6.92 -23.09 -61.49
CA LYS A 7 -5.96 -23.57 -60.46
C LYS A 7 -6.66 -24.45 -59.40
N PRO A 8 -5.90 -25.29 -58.67
CA PRO A 8 -5.74 -24.99 -57.24
C PRO A 8 -4.35 -25.43 -56.72
N ARG A 9 -3.40 -24.50 -56.61
CA ARG A 9 -2.12 -24.74 -55.88
C ARG A 9 -1.88 -23.76 -54.74
N ARG A 10 -2.88 -22.93 -54.41
CA ARG A 10 -2.75 -21.86 -53.38
C ARG A 10 -3.20 -22.29 -51.98
N SER A 11 -3.91 -23.41 -51.83
CA SER A 11 -4.50 -23.80 -50.53
C SER A 11 -3.53 -24.51 -49.59
N ALA A 12 -2.46 -25.14 -50.09
CA ALA A 12 -1.54 -25.91 -49.25
C ALA A 12 -0.53 -25.03 -48.48
N ALA A 13 -0.13 -23.88 -49.03
CA ALA A 13 0.86 -23.02 -48.41
C ALA A 13 0.32 -22.24 -47.19
N ALA A 14 -0.98 -21.95 -47.16
CA ALA A 14 -1.61 -21.22 -46.06
C ALA A 14 -1.73 -22.06 -44.77
N LEU A 15 -1.86 -23.38 -44.89
CA LEU A 15 -2.01 -24.29 -43.75
C LEU A 15 -0.69 -24.56 -43.02
N LEU A 16 0.45 -24.53 -43.72
CA LEU A 16 1.76 -24.73 -43.10
C LEU A 16 2.24 -23.51 -42.29
N ALA A 17 1.88 -22.29 -42.72
CA ALA A 17 2.30 -21.06 -42.04
C ALA A 17 1.59 -20.85 -40.68
N ILE A 18 0.37 -21.39 -40.52
CA ILE A 18 -0.41 -21.27 -39.28
C ILE A 18 0.08 -22.26 -38.21
N GLY A 19 0.55 -23.46 -38.61
CA GLY A 19 1.01 -24.49 -37.67
C GLY A 19 2.29 -24.14 -36.91
N VAL A 20 3.17 -23.30 -37.48
CA VAL A 20 4.45 -22.92 -36.87
C VAL A 20 4.33 -21.72 -35.91
N ALA A 21 3.31 -20.86 -36.08
CA ALA A 21 3.12 -19.69 -35.23
C ALA A 21 2.56 -20.02 -33.84
N ILE A 22 1.75 -21.08 -33.72
CA ILE A 22 1.08 -21.46 -32.46
C ILE A 22 2.07 -21.80 -31.32
N PRO A 23 3.14 -22.59 -31.51
CA PRO A 23 4.08 -22.88 -30.42
C PRO A 23 4.95 -21.68 -30.01
N LEU A 24 5.13 -20.67 -30.88
CA LEU A 24 5.93 -19.47 -30.58
C LEU A 24 5.20 -18.49 -29.63
N LEU A 25 3.87 -18.54 -29.53
CA LEU A 25 3.10 -17.74 -28.57
C LEU A 25 2.84 -18.44 -27.22
N ALA A 26 3.18 -19.73 -27.09
CA ALA A 26 2.94 -20.51 -25.87
C ALA A 26 4.12 -20.47 -24.86
N GLY A 27 5.19 -19.74 -25.18
CA GLY A 27 6.46 -19.78 -24.42
C GLY A 27 6.39 -19.26 -22.98
N CYS A 28 5.36 -18.50 -22.58
CA CYS A 28 5.27 -17.95 -21.22
C CYS A 28 4.26 -18.67 -20.31
N ALA A 29 3.46 -19.61 -20.82
CA ALA A 29 2.45 -20.30 -20.01
C ALA A 29 2.92 -21.66 -19.45
N LEU A 30 4.01 -22.21 -19.97
CA LEU A 30 4.56 -23.53 -19.59
C LEU A 30 5.76 -23.45 -18.63
N ILE A 31 6.13 -22.24 -18.21
CA ILE A 31 7.13 -22.05 -17.18
C ILE A 31 6.36 -21.99 -15.87
N GLU A 32 6.34 -23.10 -15.12
CA GLU A 32 6.15 -23.04 -13.67
C GLU A 32 7.22 -22.07 -13.14
N GLY A 33 6.85 -20.80 -13.00
CA GLY A 33 7.70 -19.79 -12.38
C GLY A 33 7.93 -20.17 -10.92
N PRO A 34 8.97 -19.61 -10.28
CA PRO A 34 9.11 -19.78 -8.84
C PRO A 34 7.81 -19.35 -8.17
N THR A 35 7.26 -20.21 -7.30
CA THR A 35 6.15 -19.82 -6.43
C THR A 35 6.61 -18.60 -5.64
N PRO A 36 5.90 -17.46 -5.72
CA PRO A 36 6.26 -16.30 -4.91
C PRO A 36 6.19 -16.68 -3.43
N ASP A 37 7.32 -16.65 -2.74
CA ASP A 37 7.35 -16.72 -1.30
C ASP A 37 7.06 -15.30 -0.78
N THR A 38 6.01 -15.16 0.03
CA THR A 38 5.65 -13.86 0.62
C THR A 38 6.30 -13.81 2.00
N PRO A 39 7.32 -12.96 2.21
CA PRO A 39 7.94 -12.84 3.52
C PRO A 39 6.89 -12.48 4.57
N ALA A 40 7.00 -13.07 5.76
CA ALA A 40 6.19 -12.65 6.88
C ALA A 40 6.47 -11.19 7.21
N ARG A 41 5.41 -10.40 7.46
CA ARG A 41 5.56 -9.02 7.89
C ARG A 41 6.14 -9.00 9.30
N GLU A 42 7.31 -8.39 9.45
CA GLU A 42 7.92 -8.17 10.76
C GLU A 42 7.27 -6.96 11.42
N THR A 43 6.74 -7.15 12.62
CA THR A 43 6.28 -6.04 13.47
C THR A 43 7.50 -5.44 14.18
N PRO A 44 7.61 -4.10 14.31
CA PRO A 44 8.73 -3.48 15.01
C PRO A 44 8.90 -4.02 16.42
N ALA A 45 10.11 -4.49 16.76
CA ALA A 45 10.43 -5.00 18.09
C ALA A 45 10.20 -3.94 19.18
N ALA A 46 9.76 -4.37 20.36
CA ALA A 46 9.57 -3.49 21.50
C ALA A 46 10.91 -2.86 21.91
N PRO A 47 10.95 -1.53 22.15
CA PRO A 47 12.17 -0.84 22.57
C PRO A 47 12.52 -1.20 24.02
N GLU A 48 13.82 -1.17 24.35
CA GLU A 48 14.30 -1.43 25.72
C GLU A 48 13.89 -0.31 26.70
N THR A 49 13.84 0.93 26.20
CA THR A 49 13.38 2.10 26.96
C THR A 49 12.15 2.68 26.25
N PRO A 50 11.05 2.95 26.97
CA PRO A 50 9.89 3.60 26.39
C PRO A 50 10.28 4.95 25.76
N PRO A 51 10.04 5.15 24.46
CA PRO A 51 10.30 6.43 23.83
C PRO A 51 9.34 7.49 24.35
N GLU A 52 9.77 8.74 24.34
CA GLU A 52 8.95 9.90 24.71
C GLU A 52 8.79 10.81 23.50
N LEU A 53 7.66 11.53 23.45
CA LEU A 53 7.46 12.59 22.46
C LEU A 53 8.53 13.67 22.66
N VAL A 54 9.12 14.15 21.57
CA VAL A 54 10.05 15.28 21.54
C VAL A 54 9.30 16.50 21.00
N PRO A 55 8.76 17.40 21.85
CA PRO A 55 8.00 18.56 21.40
C PRO A 55 8.87 19.49 20.55
N GLY A 56 8.39 19.84 19.35
CA GLY A 56 9.14 20.65 18.40
C GLY A 56 10.32 19.93 17.74
N GLY A 57 10.50 18.61 17.98
CA GLY A 57 11.47 17.78 17.30
C GLY A 57 11.09 17.46 15.85
N THR A 58 11.99 16.79 15.13
CA THR A 58 11.77 16.35 13.74
C THR A 58 10.89 15.10 13.67
N ALA A 59 10.43 14.74 12.47
CA ALA A 59 9.77 13.45 12.23
C ALA A 59 10.68 12.28 12.66
N GLU A 60 11.94 12.27 12.22
CA GLU A 60 12.92 11.24 12.57
C GLU A 60 13.09 11.08 14.09
N GLN A 61 13.17 12.19 14.84
CA GLN A 61 13.27 12.16 16.30
C GLN A 61 12.02 11.59 16.98
N ASN A 62 10.84 11.81 16.40
CA ASN A 62 9.57 11.34 16.95
C ASN A 62 9.13 9.98 16.40
N LEU A 63 9.84 9.39 15.42
CA LEU A 63 9.51 8.08 14.85
C LEU A 63 9.46 6.96 15.90
N PRO A 64 10.40 6.85 16.86
CA PRO A 64 10.30 5.83 17.91
C PRO A 64 9.02 5.97 18.75
N TYR A 65 8.66 7.20 19.13
CA TYR A 65 7.46 7.45 19.92
C TYR A 65 6.18 7.16 19.14
N PHE A 66 6.10 7.62 17.88
CA PHE A 66 4.98 7.31 16.99
C PHE A 66 4.80 5.80 16.79
N THR A 67 5.91 5.07 16.64
CA THR A 67 5.91 3.60 16.55
C THR A 67 5.34 2.96 17.82
N GLU A 68 5.69 3.48 19.00
CA GLU A 68 5.16 3.00 20.28
C GLU A 68 3.66 3.28 20.43
N VAL A 69 3.17 4.43 19.97
CA VAL A 69 1.73 4.74 20.00
C VAL A 69 0.95 3.74 19.13
N LEU A 70 1.45 3.43 17.93
CA LEU A 70 0.83 2.41 17.08
C LEU A 70 0.93 1.00 17.66
N ARG A 71 2.04 0.67 18.35
CA ARG A 71 2.18 -0.59 19.11
C ARG A 71 1.09 -0.71 20.16
N SER A 72 0.98 0.29 21.02
CA SER A 72 -0.03 0.35 22.09
C SER A 72 -1.46 0.28 21.53
N PHE A 73 -1.74 0.96 20.41
CA PHE A 73 -3.02 0.84 19.71
C PHE A 73 -3.27 -0.58 19.20
N SER A 74 -2.26 -1.20 18.60
CA SER A 74 -2.33 -2.54 18.01
C SER A 74 -2.56 -3.64 19.06
N GLU A 75 -2.00 -3.48 20.26
CA GLU A 75 -2.25 -4.37 21.41
C GLU A 75 -3.65 -4.17 22.04
N GLY A 76 -4.31 -3.05 21.73
CA GLY A 76 -5.65 -2.72 22.21
C GLY A 76 -6.79 -3.45 21.50
N GLN A 77 -8.02 -3.10 21.88
CA GLN A 77 -9.27 -3.68 21.33
C GLN A 77 -10.09 -2.68 20.50
N GLN A 78 -9.63 -1.44 20.36
CA GLN A 78 -10.31 -0.43 19.54
C GLN A 78 -10.34 -0.89 18.07
N PRO A 79 -11.43 -0.59 17.33
CA PRO A 79 -11.53 -0.98 15.93
C PRO A 79 -10.40 -0.33 15.12
N VAL A 80 -9.83 -1.06 14.16
CA VAL A 80 -8.81 -0.51 13.25
C VAL A 80 -9.53 0.32 12.18
N GLN A 81 -9.92 1.53 12.58
CA GLN A 81 -10.62 2.51 11.77
C GLN A 81 -9.96 3.88 11.93
N GLY A 82 -10.18 4.78 10.98
CA GLY A 82 -9.52 6.06 10.92
C GLY A 82 -9.74 6.92 12.17
N VAL A 83 -10.96 6.96 12.71
CA VAL A 83 -11.26 7.70 13.95
C VAL A 83 -10.42 7.20 15.13
N PRO A 84 -10.50 5.92 15.55
CA PRO A 84 -9.69 5.41 16.65
C PRO A 84 -8.17 5.56 16.46
N VAL A 85 -7.65 5.36 15.24
CA VAL A 85 -6.21 5.47 14.97
C VAL A 85 -5.74 6.92 15.13
N VAL A 86 -6.47 7.87 14.54
CA VAL A 86 -6.17 9.31 14.67
C VAL A 86 -6.35 9.80 16.10
N ASP A 87 -7.38 9.33 16.80
CA ASP A 87 -7.63 9.68 18.21
C ASP A 87 -6.48 9.20 19.10
N ALA A 88 -5.99 7.97 18.92
CA ALA A 88 -4.83 7.47 19.65
C ALA A 88 -3.56 8.31 19.41
N LEU A 89 -3.32 8.73 18.17
CA LEU A 89 -2.21 9.63 17.84
C LEU A 89 -2.39 11.03 18.46
N ALA A 90 -3.61 11.57 18.46
CA ALA A 90 -3.90 12.87 19.02
C ALA A 90 -3.81 12.88 20.55
N GLU A 91 -4.29 11.82 21.21
CA GLU A 91 -4.16 11.61 22.66
C GLU A 91 -2.68 11.48 23.09
N ALA A 92 -1.84 10.91 22.23
CA ALA A 92 -0.39 10.88 22.41
C ALA A 92 0.30 12.26 22.20
N GLY A 93 -0.45 13.29 21.82
CA GLY A 93 0.03 14.66 21.71
C GLY A 93 0.48 15.10 20.31
N PHE A 94 0.25 14.29 19.27
CA PHE A 94 0.45 14.73 17.89
C PHE A 94 -0.67 15.68 17.42
N ASP A 95 -0.33 16.68 16.60
CA ASP A 95 -1.29 17.66 16.09
C ASP A 95 -2.22 17.02 15.05
N ARG A 96 -3.51 16.91 15.40
CA ARG A 96 -4.57 16.39 14.53
C ARG A 96 -4.69 17.16 13.22
N SER A 97 -4.44 18.47 13.21
CA SER A 97 -4.53 19.28 11.98
C SER A 97 -3.41 18.97 10.98
N ALA A 98 -2.33 18.33 11.44
CA ALA A 98 -1.24 17.84 10.61
C ALA A 98 -1.45 16.37 10.18
N MET A 99 -2.60 15.76 10.51
CA MET A 99 -2.86 14.36 10.21
C MET A 99 -3.57 14.14 8.88
N GLN A 100 -3.33 12.96 8.31
CA GLN A 100 -4.09 12.41 7.20
C GLN A 100 -4.43 10.96 7.51
N VAL A 101 -5.57 10.47 7.04
CA VAL A 101 -6.00 9.08 7.25
C VAL A 101 -6.75 8.54 6.04
N THR A 102 -6.64 7.24 5.77
CA THR A 102 -7.41 6.59 4.71
C THR A 102 -8.88 6.40 5.10
N PHE A 103 -9.72 6.06 4.13
CA PHE A 103 -11.11 5.67 4.38
C PHE A 103 -11.21 4.30 5.04
N ASP A 104 -12.24 4.09 5.86
CA ASP A 104 -12.50 2.84 6.58
C ASP A 104 -13.05 1.72 5.69
N GLN A 105 -13.55 2.10 4.51
CA GLN A 105 -14.12 1.18 3.54
C GLN A 105 -13.64 1.48 2.13
N SER A 106 -13.58 0.44 1.31
CA SER A 106 -13.39 0.55 -0.13
C SER A 106 -14.63 1.18 -0.79
N MET A 107 -14.49 1.55 -2.07
CA MET A 107 -15.63 2.06 -2.86
C MET A 107 -16.78 1.05 -3.03
N THR A 108 -16.51 -0.25 -2.82
CA THR A 108 -17.53 -1.30 -2.86
C THR A 108 -18.16 -1.58 -1.48
N GLY A 109 -17.79 -0.81 -0.45
CA GLY A 109 -18.32 -0.94 0.91
C GLY A 109 -17.71 -2.09 1.71
N LEU A 110 -16.56 -2.62 1.30
CA LEU A 110 -15.80 -3.59 2.09
C LEU A 110 -14.93 -2.85 3.10
N GLU A 111 -14.75 -3.43 4.29
CA GLU A 111 -13.79 -2.93 5.27
C GLU A 111 -12.39 -2.84 4.66
N ALA A 112 -11.67 -1.76 4.96
CA ALA A 112 -10.30 -1.60 4.49
C ALA A 112 -9.39 -2.68 5.10
N ASP A 113 -8.55 -3.31 4.28
CA ASP A 113 -7.56 -4.30 4.76
C ASP A 113 -6.52 -3.68 5.70
N SER A 114 -6.32 -2.37 5.60
CA SER A 114 -5.44 -1.60 6.48
C SER A 114 -5.88 -0.15 6.54
N ILE A 115 -5.65 0.46 7.70
CA ILE A 115 -5.77 1.91 7.88
C ILE A 115 -4.37 2.51 7.84
N PHE A 116 -4.18 3.50 6.98
CA PHE A 116 -2.98 4.33 6.99
C PHE A 116 -3.32 5.65 7.66
N ALA A 117 -2.48 6.07 8.60
CA ALA A 117 -2.54 7.38 9.23
C ALA A 117 -1.15 8.01 9.16
N SER A 118 -1.09 9.33 9.02
CA SER A 118 0.19 10.04 9.02
C SER A 118 0.13 11.31 9.85
N VAL A 119 1.27 11.75 10.38
CA VAL A 119 1.46 13.06 11.01
C VAL A 119 2.56 13.80 10.26
N ARG A 120 2.27 14.99 9.72
CA ARG A 120 3.29 15.84 9.09
C ARG A 120 4.06 16.63 10.15
N ILE A 121 5.40 16.55 10.11
CA ILE A 121 6.29 17.33 10.98
C ILE A 121 7.34 18.01 10.10
N GLY A 122 7.20 19.32 9.90
CA GLY A 122 8.05 20.07 8.98
C GLY A 122 7.82 19.63 7.53
N ALA A 123 8.89 19.18 6.87
CA ALA A 123 8.89 18.68 5.49
C ALA A 123 8.73 17.16 5.38
N ASP A 124 8.66 16.47 6.52
CA ASP A 124 8.59 15.01 6.59
C ASP A 124 7.26 14.55 7.20
N CYS A 125 6.97 13.27 7.02
CA CYS A 125 5.76 12.61 7.47
C CYS A 125 6.13 11.34 8.24
N LEU A 126 5.56 11.22 9.44
CA LEU A 126 5.46 9.93 10.10
C LEU A 126 4.26 9.21 9.52
N ILE A 127 4.47 8.07 8.87
CA ILE A 127 3.43 7.27 8.24
C ILE A 127 3.31 5.95 8.98
N GLY A 128 2.09 5.67 9.43
CA GLY A 128 1.70 4.43 10.08
C GLY A 128 0.73 3.64 9.22
N GLN A 129 0.89 2.32 9.21
CA GLN A 129 -0.11 1.39 8.71
C GLN A 129 -0.50 0.44 9.84
N VAL A 130 -1.79 0.21 10.04
CA VAL A 130 -2.31 -0.84 10.92
C VAL A 130 -3.20 -1.76 10.09
N VAL A 131 -2.91 -3.06 10.10
CA VAL A 131 -3.66 -4.08 9.36
C VAL A 131 -4.90 -4.47 10.16
N THR A 132 -6.05 -4.53 9.49
CA THR A 132 -7.33 -4.75 10.16
C THR A 132 -7.49 -6.18 10.66
N SER A 133 -7.01 -7.16 9.90
CA SER A 133 -7.22 -8.59 10.17
C SER A 133 -6.40 -9.14 11.34
N ASP A 134 -5.13 -8.75 11.46
CA ASP A 134 -4.19 -9.28 12.45
C ASP A 134 -3.60 -8.20 13.37
N ARG A 135 -3.97 -6.93 13.17
CA ARG A 135 -3.48 -5.77 13.93
C ARG A 135 -1.97 -5.57 13.86
N SER A 136 -1.28 -6.22 12.91
CA SER A 136 0.12 -5.92 12.65
C SER A 136 0.26 -4.47 12.18
N PHE A 137 1.35 -3.83 12.56
CA PHE A 137 1.58 -2.43 12.23
C PHE A 137 3.01 -2.20 11.76
N VAL A 138 3.18 -1.12 10.99
CA VAL A 138 4.48 -0.60 10.60
C VAL A 138 4.44 0.93 10.69
N ALA A 139 5.60 1.52 10.95
CA ALA A 139 5.79 2.96 11.02
C ALA A 139 7.08 3.33 10.30
N GLN A 140 7.06 4.45 9.58
CA GLN A 140 8.21 4.92 8.81
C GLN A 140 8.19 6.45 8.69
N ASN A 141 9.39 7.03 8.56
CA ASN A 141 9.57 8.44 8.27
C ASN A 141 9.83 8.59 6.76
N GLU A 142 9.03 9.41 6.09
CA GLU A 142 9.16 9.68 4.66
C GLU A 142 8.99 11.18 4.38
N PRO A 143 9.65 11.73 3.35
CA PRO A 143 9.43 13.11 2.94
C PRO A 143 7.98 13.35 2.51
N ALA A 144 7.43 14.51 2.86
CA ALA A 144 6.16 14.95 2.31
C ALA A 144 6.29 15.21 0.80
N VAL A 145 5.24 14.88 0.05
CA VAL A 145 5.20 15.00 -1.41
C VAL A 145 4.28 16.13 -1.88
N GLY A 146 4.24 16.32 -3.20
CA GLY A 146 3.44 17.37 -3.83
C GLY A 146 4.15 18.73 -3.90
N PRO A 147 3.61 19.68 -4.67
CA PRO A 147 4.25 20.98 -4.92
C PRO A 147 4.39 21.83 -3.66
N ASN A 148 3.54 21.62 -2.65
CA ASN A 148 3.55 22.37 -1.40
C ASN A 148 4.25 21.60 -0.26
N GLY A 149 4.68 20.35 -0.47
CA GLY A 149 5.30 19.52 0.57
C GLY A 149 4.36 19.23 1.75
N ASP A 150 3.06 19.06 1.49
CA ASP A 150 2.01 18.89 2.49
C ASP A 150 1.26 17.56 2.38
N ILE A 151 1.57 16.73 1.38
CA ILE A 151 0.91 15.44 1.16
C ILE A 151 1.75 14.33 1.81
N CYS A 152 1.18 13.61 2.77
CA CYS A 152 1.83 12.45 3.40
C CYS A 152 1.30 11.13 2.85
N LEU A 153 -0.01 11.06 2.55
CA LEU A 153 -0.64 9.89 1.96
C LEU A 153 -1.04 10.17 0.51
N ILE A 154 -0.52 9.37 -0.41
CA ILE A 154 -0.83 9.51 -1.84
C ILE A 154 -2.23 8.95 -2.10
N GLY A 155 -3.12 9.78 -2.62
CA GLY A 155 -4.50 9.41 -2.95
C GLY A 155 -5.52 10.34 -2.29
N SER A 156 -6.78 9.94 -2.29
CA SER A 156 -7.83 10.64 -1.53
C SER A 156 -7.85 10.13 -0.10
N THR A 157 -7.74 11.03 0.85
CA THR A 157 -7.82 10.75 2.28
C THR A 157 -9.19 11.13 2.83
N ARG A 158 -9.57 10.53 3.96
CA ARG A 158 -10.78 10.89 4.67
C ARG A 158 -10.56 12.24 5.36
N PRO A 159 -11.46 13.23 5.19
CA PRO A 159 -11.40 14.48 5.96
C PRO A 159 -11.41 14.21 7.46
N ILE A 160 -10.59 14.95 8.21
CA ILE A 160 -10.56 14.91 9.67
C ILE A 160 -11.35 16.11 10.20
N ASP A 161 -12.64 15.90 10.47
CA ASP A 161 -13.63 16.92 10.81
C ASP A 161 -14.25 16.76 12.22
N TRP A 162 -13.63 15.95 13.07
CA TRP A 162 -14.03 15.70 14.46
C TRP A 162 -13.00 16.18 15.49
#